data_AF-A0A822HWU2-F1
#
_entry.id   AF-A0A822HWU2-F1
#
_cell.length_a   1.000
_cell.length_b   1.000
_cell.length_c   1.000
_cell.angle_alpha   90.00
_cell.angle_beta   90.00
_cell.angle_gamma   90.00
#
_symmetry.space_group_name_H-M   'P 1'
#
loop_
_entity.id
_entity.type
_entity.pdbx_description
1 polymer ?
#
loop_
_entity_poly.entity_id
_entity_poly.type
_entity_poly.pdbx_seq_one_letter_code
_entity_poly.pdbx_strand_id
1 'polypeptide(L)'
;LELPVHEVEETSTVTLTIEKPQATKPEDVVLLKDGEELKPSDHVKVTPTSPTTTEVQIIKVKPEDEGDYTVEVKGVEQPLV
;
A
#
# COMPACT_ATOMS: atom_id res chain seq x y z
N LEU A 1 5.12 11.43 -13.58
CA LEU A 1 5.67 10.54 -12.55
C LEU A 1 5.36 9.14 -13.03
N GLU A 2 6.37 8.32 -13.27
CA GLU A 2 6.16 6.91 -13.62
C GLU A 2 5.87 6.15 -12.32
N LEU A 3 4.77 5.39 -12.30
CA LEU A 3 4.45 4.52 -11.17
C LEU A 3 5.38 3.29 -11.22
N PRO A 4 5.91 2.83 -10.08
CA PRO A 4 6.72 1.62 -10.05
C PRO A 4 5.84 0.41 -10.38
N VAL A 5 6.25 -0.36 -11.38
CA VAL A 5 5.55 -1.57 -11.82
C VAL A 5 6.13 -2.78 -11.11
N HIS A 6 5.27 -3.57 -10.46
CA HIS A 6 5.63 -4.82 -9.83
C HIS A 6 5.01 -5.99 -10.61
N GLU A 7 5.84 -6.73 -11.36
CA GLU A 7 5.43 -8.02 -11.93
C GLU A 7 5.53 -9.10 -10.85
N VAL A 8 4.43 -9.80 -10.58
CA VAL A 8 4.28 -10.67 -9.42
C VAL A 8 3.68 -12.00 -9.85
N GLU A 9 4.21 -13.10 -9.32
CA GLU A 9 3.67 -14.43 -9.59
C GLU A 9 2.40 -14.66 -8.73
N GLU A 10 1.39 -15.32 -9.30
CA GLU A 10 0.22 -15.73 -8.55
C GLU A 10 0.63 -16.56 -7.32
N THR A 11 -0.08 -16.40 -6.21
CA THR A 11 0.20 -17.03 -4.90
C THR A 11 1.43 -16.50 -4.16
N SER A 12 2.22 -15.61 -4.76
CA SER A 12 3.31 -14.92 -4.08
C SER A 12 2.78 -13.89 -3.07
N THR A 13 3.69 -13.35 -2.25
CA THR A 13 3.38 -12.22 -1.36
C THR A 13 4.13 -11.00 -1.87
N VAL A 14 3.40 -9.92 -2.08
CA VAL A 14 3.95 -8.64 -2.52
C VAL A 14 4.08 -7.75 -1.30
N THR A 15 5.22 -7.08 -1.17
CA THR A 15 5.46 -6.09 -0.12
C THR A 15 5.67 -4.75 -0.80
N LEU A 16 4.83 -3.78 -0.45
CA LEU A 16 4.88 -2.40 -0.90
C LEU A 16 5.26 -1.51 0.27
N THR A 17 6.01 -0.46 0.00
CA THR A 17 6.52 0.46 1.02
C THR A 17 5.86 1.83 0.89
N ILE A 18 5.35 2.32 2.02
CA ILE A 18 4.85 3.67 2.20
C ILE A 18 5.91 4.47 2.94
N GLU A 19 6.41 5.54 2.33
CA GLU A 19 7.15 6.59 3.02
C GLU A 19 6.20 7.69 3.50
N LYS A 20 6.29 8.06 4.78
CA LYS A 20 5.43 9.08 5.39
C LYS A 20 6.23 10.00 6.33
N PRO A 21 5.80 11.26 6.51
CA PRO A 21 6.38 12.12 7.54
C PRO A 21 6.24 11.50 8.93
N GLN A 22 7.24 11.69 9.80
CA GLN A 22 7.24 11.14 11.17
C GLN A 22 6.00 11.56 11.98
N ALA A 23 5.48 12.77 11.74
CA ALA A 23 4.31 13.32 12.43
C ALA A 23 2.96 12.82 11.87
N THR A 24 2.94 11.71 11.13
CA THR A 24 1.73 11.13 10.51
C THR A 24 1.13 10.10 11.44
N LYS A 25 -0.14 10.30 11.81
CA LYS A 25 -0.88 9.33 12.62
C LYS A 25 -1.36 8.17 11.74
N PRO A 26 -1.65 6.99 12.33
CA PRO A 26 -2.23 5.88 11.57
C PRO A 26 -3.56 6.24 10.88
N GLU A 27 -4.37 7.11 11.50
CA GLU A 27 -5.64 7.59 10.94
C GLU A 27 -5.49 8.52 9.72
N ASP A 28 -4.29 9.07 9.51
CA ASP A 28 -3.98 9.96 8.38
C ASP A 28 -3.56 9.17 7.13
N VAL A 29 -3.49 7.83 7.20
CA VAL A 29 -2.99 6.95 6.14
C VAL A 29 -4.14 6.13 5.59
N VAL A 30 -4.49 6.38 4.34
CA VAL A 30 -5.54 5.66 3.62
C VAL A 30 -4.93 4.95 2.42
N LEU A 31 -5.04 3.62 2.38
CA LEU A 31 -4.60 2.82 1.24
C LEU A 31 -5.72 2.82 0.19
N LEU A 32 -5.35 3.08 -1.06
CA LEU A 32 -6.26 3.11 -2.20
C LEU A 32 -5.84 2.05 -3.21
N LYS A 33 -6.82 1.34 -3.78
CA LYS A 33 -6.64 0.49 -4.96
C LYS A 33 -7.58 0.98 -6.03
N ASP A 34 -7.04 1.35 -7.19
CA ASP A 34 -7.80 1.88 -8.33
C ASP A 34 -8.67 3.10 -7.93
N GLY A 35 -8.22 3.87 -6.95
CA GLY A 35 -8.93 5.04 -6.39
C GLY A 35 -9.98 4.72 -5.32
N GLU A 36 -10.19 3.45 -4.97
CA GLU A 36 -11.12 3.03 -3.91
C GLU A 36 -10.38 2.68 -2.60
N GLU A 37 -10.98 3.03 -1.45
CA GLU A 37 -10.40 2.73 -0.13
C GLU A 37 -10.25 1.21 0.08
N LEU A 38 -9.01 0.76 0.22
CA LEU A 38 -8.66 -0.62 0.51
C LEU A 38 -8.39 -0.79 2.00
N LYS A 39 -9.28 -1.50 2.68
CA LYS A 39 -9.16 -1.76 4.12
C LYS A 39 -8.25 -2.96 4.40
N PRO A 40 -7.48 -2.93 5.51
CA PRO A 40 -6.72 -4.08 5.96
C PRO A 40 -7.61 -5.32 6.18
N SER A 41 -7.09 -6.48 5.81
CA SER A 41 -7.78 -7.78 5.91
C SER A 41 -6.75 -8.91 6.09
N ASP A 42 -7.21 -10.17 6.14
CA ASP A 42 -6.30 -11.32 6.13
C ASP A 42 -5.46 -11.41 4.84
N HIS A 43 -5.96 -10.83 3.75
CA HIS A 43 -5.30 -10.75 2.44
C HIS A 43 -4.33 -9.58 2.34
N VAL A 44 -4.70 -8.42 2.91
CA VAL A 44 -3.93 -7.17 2.85
C VAL A 44 -3.54 -6.74 4.26
N LYS A 45 -2.25 -6.85 4.60
CA LYS A 45 -1.74 -6.44 5.92
C LYS A 45 -1.01 -5.11 5.81
N VAL A 46 -1.29 -4.21 6.75
CA VAL A 46 -0.60 -2.92 6.87
C VAL A 46 0.16 -2.90 8.18
N THR A 47 1.48 -2.82 8.12
CA THR A 47 2.37 -2.91 9.29
C THR A 47 3.29 -1.70 9.35
N PRO A 48 3.19 -0.83 10.38
CA PRO A 48 4.16 0.24 10.57
C PRO A 48 5.51 -0.35 10.99
N THR A 49 6.52 -0.24 10.14
CA THR A 49 7.89 -0.71 10.42
C THR A 49 8.75 0.34 11.08
N SER A 50 8.44 1.63 10.87
CA SER A 50 9.11 2.76 11.50
C SER A 50 8.16 3.97 11.64
N PRO A 51 8.56 5.04 12.36
CA PRO A 51 7.78 6.27 12.40
C PRO A 51 7.55 6.90 11.02
N THR A 52 8.45 6.66 10.07
CA THR A 52 8.42 7.23 8.71
C THR A 52 8.09 6.22 7.63
N THR A 53 7.88 4.94 7.99
CA THR A 53 7.73 3.86 7.01
C THR A 53 6.64 2.90 7.44
N THR A 54 5.84 2.46 6.48
CA THR A 54 4.80 1.45 6.68
C THR A 54 4.82 0.48 5.52
N GLU A 55 4.81 -0.81 5.81
CA GLU A 55 4.77 -1.85 4.79
C GLU A 55 3.33 -2.33 4.60
N VAL A 56 2.96 -2.52 3.34
CA VAL A 56 1.71 -3.15 2.93
C VAL A 56 2.05 -4.48 2.29
N GLN A 57 1.47 -5.56 2.81
CA GLN A 57 1.65 -6.90 2.27
C GLN A 57 0.36 -7.43 1.69
N ILE A 58 0.39 -7.81 0.41
CA ILE A 58 -0.71 -8.52 -0.27
C ILE A 58 -0.31 -10.00 -0.33
N ILE A 59 -1.01 -10.83 0.42
CA ILE A 59 -0.64 -12.23 0.66
C ILE A 59 -1.38 -13.12 -0.32
N LYS A 60 -0.67 -14.02 -1.02
CA LYS A 60 -1.25 -14.91 -2.03
C LYS A 60 -1.97 -14.13 -3.12
N VAL A 61 -1.21 -13.30 -3.83
CA VAL A 61 -1.71 -12.47 -4.93
C VAL A 61 -2.56 -13.28 -5.90
N LYS A 62 -3.66 -12.67 -6.32
CA LYS A 62 -4.60 -13.15 -7.34
C LYS A 62 -4.67 -12.14 -8.49
N PRO A 63 -5.18 -12.54 -9.66
CA PRO A 63 -5.43 -11.60 -10.77
C PRO A 63 -6.29 -10.38 -10.38
N GLU A 64 -7.19 -10.55 -9.41
CA GLU A 64 -8.07 -9.48 -8.88
C GLU A 64 -7.31 -8.39 -8.12
N ASP A 65 -6.09 -8.68 -7.67
CA ASP A 65 -5.20 -7.74 -6.99
C ASP A 65 -4.45 -6.84 -7.99
N GLU A 66 -4.52 -7.10 -9.29
CA GLU A 66 -3.97 -6.18 -10.28
C GLU A 66 -4.66 -4.81 -10.17
N GLY A 67 -3.87 -3.74 -10.18
CA GLY A 67 -4.39 -2.38 -10.11
C GLY A 67 -3.34 -1.36 -9.66
N ASP A 68 -3.77 -0.10 -9.66
CA ASP A 68 -2.96 1.02 -9.20
C ASP A 68 -3.12 1.18 -7.68
N TYR A 69 -2.04 0.94 -6.93
CA TYR A 69 -2.03 1.15 -5.49
C TYR A 69 -1.40 2.49 -5.13
N THR A 70 -2.17 3.33 -4.45
CA THR A 70 -1.73 4.62 -3.94
C THR A 70 -2.05 4.75 -2.46
N VAL A 71 -1.41 5.70 -1.80
CA VAL A 71 -1.69 6.02 -0.40
C VAL A 71 -1.95 7.49 -0.26
N GLU A 72 -3.04 7.83 0.42
CA GLU A 72 -3.31 9.19 0.84
C GLU A 72 -2.72 9.40 2.25
N VAL A 73 -1.80 10.34 2.37
CA VAL A 73 -1.20 10.75 3.64
C VAL A 73 -1.58 12.20 3.93
N LYS A 74 -2.42 12.43 4.93
CA LYS A 74 -2.92 13.78 5.29
C LYS A 74 -3.56 14.53 4.11
N GLY A 75 -4.32 13.83 3.25
CA GLY A 75 -4.94 14.43 2.07
C GLY A 75 -4.01 14.59 0.86
N VAL A 76 -2.81 14.01 0.90
CA VAL A 76 -1.86 13.99 -0.22
C VAL A 76 -1.69 12.56 -0.72
N GLU A 77 -2.15 12.30 -1.94
CA GLU A 77 -1.97 11.00 -2.60
C GLU A 77 -0.55 10.85 -3.14
N GLN A 78 0.05 9.69 -2.92
CA GLN A 78 1.37 9.32 -3.43
C GLN A 78 1.41 7.84 -3.83
N PRO A 79 2.24 7.47 -4.82
CA PRO A 79 2.41 6.08 -5.20
C PRO A 79 3.19 5.29 -4.15
N LEU A 80 2.93 3.98 -4.09
CA LEU A 80 3.71 3.03 -3.30
C LEU A 80 4.97 2.62 -4.06
N VAL A 81 6.03 2.27 -3.32
CA VAL A 81 7.32 1.80 -3.89
C VAL A 81 7.61 0.37 -3.52
#